data_AF-A0A7Y6XLF7-F1
#
_entry.id   AF-A0A7Y6XLF7-F1
#
_cell.length_a   1.000
_cell.length_b   1.000
_cell.length_c   1.000
_cell.angle_alpha   90.00
_cell.angle_beta   90.00
_cell.angle_gamma   90.00
#
_symmetry.space_group_name_H-M   'P 1'
#
loop_
_entity.id
_entity.type
_entity.pdbx_description
1 polymer ?
#
loop_
_entity_poly.entity_id
_entity_poly.type
_entity_poly.pdbx_seq_one_letter_code
_entity_poly.pdbx_strand_id
1 'polypeptide(L)'
;RVFVMLATVAIGNTAGLAAKSMGLPGSAQAALAVESQAGFQYAAVGSVSSVALTAEGFTISLAPNAVAMASRRGRSENHHIATNKNDVSAARGGPWTPRFRELFTRAGMKLKDPENIVEVVGHKGPHPQRYHEYVYRRLRSALGECRKVDECRKALTDELRILAREAQTSGTKIHGLLTRDP
;
A
#
# COMPACT_ATOMS: atom_id res chain seq x y z
N ARG A 1 -29.68 8.56 -6.70
CA ARG A 1 -29.57 10.03 -6.84
C ARG A 1 -29.25 10.58 -5.46
N VAL A 2 -27.99 10.97 -5.21
CA VAL A 2 -27.59 11.59 -3.93
C VAL A 2 -27.56 13.09 -4.17
N PHE A 3 -28.47 13.82 -3.55
CA PHE A 3 -28.50 15.28 -3.62
C PHE A 3 -27.41 15.82 -2.67
N VAL A 4 -26.30 16.30 -3.23
CA VAL A 4 -25.28 17.03 -2.48
C VAL A 4 -25.59 18.51 -2.65
N MET A 5 -26.16 19.16 -1.64
CA MET A 5 -26.23 20.62 -1.59
C MET A 5 -24.81 21.16 -1.31
N LEU A 6 -24.09 21.55 -2.37
CA LEU A 6 -22.91 22.40 -2.23
C LEU A 6 -23.37 23.82 -1.95
N ALA A 7 -23.21 24.29 -0.71
CA ALA A 7 -23.35 25.70 -0.39
C ALA A 7 -22.16 26.47 -1.00
N THR A 8 -22.41 27.23 -2.07
CA THR A 8 -21.48 28.20 -2.64
C THR A 8 -21.23 29.34 -1.65
N VAL A 9 -20.02 29.41 -1.09
CA VAL A 9 -19.50 30.62 -0.44
C VAL A 9 -18.59 31.33 -1.43
N ALA A 10 -19.12 32.38 -2.04
CA ALA A 10 -18.32 33.36 -2.76
C ALA A 10 -17.71 34.34 -1.74
N ILE A 11 -16.38 34.41 -1.74
CA ILE A 11 -15.54 35.49 -1.21
C ILE A 11 -15.45 35.63 0.32
N GLY A 12 -14.22 35.47 0.82
CA GLY A 12 -13.73 36.12 2.05
C GLY A 12 -13.83 35.31 3.33
N ASN A 13 -12.71 34.69 3.73
CA ASN A 13 -12.45 34.07 5.05
C ASN A 13 -12.92 32.61 5.24
N THR A 14 -12.04 31.67 4.91
CA THR A 14 -12.24 30.21 4.99
C THR A 14 -12.05 29.61 6.40
N ALA A 15 -11.55 30.39 7.36
CA ALA A 15 -11.26 29.93 8.73
C ALA A 15 -12.49 29.40 9.49
N GLY A 16 -13.70 29.88 9.14
CA GLY A 16 -14.95 29.44 9.76
C GLY A 16 -15.65 28.24 9.10
N LEU A 17 -15.19 27.80 7.92
CA LEU A 17 -15.87 26.77 7.13
C LEU A 17 -15.45 25.35 7.53
N ALA A 18 -14.18 25.16 7.88
CA ALA A 18 -13.65 23.89 8.38
C ALA A 18 -14.26 23.47 9.73
N ALA A 19 -14.62 24.44 10.57
CA ALA A 19 -15.27 24.18 11.86
C ALA A 19 -16.77 23.82 11.71
N LYS A 20 -17.46 24.35 10.68
CA LYS A 20 -18.89 24.09 10.44
C LYS A 20 -19.16 22.86 9.55
N SER A 21 -18.21 22.44 8.72
CA SER A 21 -18.37 21.27 7.85
C SER A 21 -18.41 19.94 8.62
N MET A 22 -17.72 19.85 9.77
CA MET A 22 -17.74 18.69 10.66
C MET A 22 -19.12 18.40 11.28
N GLY A 23 -20.05 19.35 11.26
CA GLY A 23 -21.39 19.22 11.84
C GLY A 23 -22.52 18.96 10.83
N LEU A 24 -22.24 18.92 9.53
CA LEU A 24 -23.27 18.73 8.50
C LEU A 24 -23.57 17.23 8.29
N PRO A 25 -24.87 16.85 8.21
CA PRO A 25 -25.25 15.47 7.88
C PRO A 25 -24.66 15.06 6.53
N GLY A 26 -23.98 13.91 6.48
CA GLY A 26 -23.39 13.39 5.24
C GLY A 26 -21.95 13.86 4.95
N SER A 27 -21.37 14.73 5.77
CA SER A 27 -19.99 15.23 5.59
C SER A 27 -18.94 14.12 5.62
N ALA A 28 -19.10 13.13 6.51
CA ALA A 28 -18.23 11.96 6.59
C ALA A 28 -18.32 11.05 5.36
N GLN A 29 -19.51 10.91 4.76
CA GLN A 29 -19.70 10.13 3.54
C GLN A 29 -19.15 10.88 2.30
N ALA A 30 -19.35 12.19 2.24
CA ALA A 30 -18.79 13.04 1.18
C ALA A 30 -17.25 13.11 1.24
N ALA A 31 -16.68 13.15 2.46
CA ALA A 31 -15.26 13.05 2.73
C ALA A 31 -14.63 11.80 2.11
N LEU A 32 -15.18 10.64 2.44
CA LEU A 32 -14.70 9.35 1.94
C LEU A 32 -14.86 9.22 0.42
N ALA A 33 -15.91 9.83 -0.15
CA ALA A 33 -16.10 9.86 -1.60
C ALA A 33 -15.00 10.68 -2.30
N VAL A 34 -14.64 11.86 -1.76
CA VAL A 34 -13.57 12.71 -2.30
C VAL A 34 -12.20 12.03 -2.19
N GLU A 35 -11.90 11.34 -1.08
CA GLU A 35 -10.66 10.56 -0.93
C GLU A 35 -10.56 9.47 -2.01
N SER A 36 -11.68 8.80 -2.33
CA SER A 36 -11.72 7.72 -3.33
C SER A 36 -11.62 8.18 -4.78
N GLN A 37 -12.07 9.40 -5.09
CA GLN A 37 -12.21 9.89 -6.47
C GLN A 37 -11.04 10.79 -6.92
N ALA A 38 -10.35 11.43 -5.97
CA ALA A 38 -9.29 12.39 -6.29
C ALA A 38 -7.91 12.00 -5.74
N GLY A 39 -7.79 10.91 -4.97
CA GLY A 39 -6.52 10.41 -4.46
C GLY A 39 -5.86 11.29 -3.39
N PHE A 40 -6.62 12.23 -2.81
CA PHE A 40 -6.14 13.14 -1.77
C PHE A 40 -6.56 12.63 -0.38
N GLN A 41 -5.63 12.60 0.57
CA GLN A 41 -5.91 12.32 1.99
C GLN A 41 -6.69 13.48 2.61
N TYR A 42 -7.70 13.19 3.45
CA TYR A 42 -8.54 14.18 4.14
C TYR A 42 -7.77 15.21 4.96
N ALA A 43 -6.54 14.88 5.39
CA ALA A 43 -5.63 15.79 6.09
C ALA A 43 -5.24 17.05 5.27
N ALA A 44 -5.45 17.05 3.95
CA ALA A 44 -5.11 18.18 3.08
C ALA A 44 -6.18 19.28 3.01
N VAL A 45 -7.40 19.07 3.53
CA VAL A 45 -8.50 20.05 3.45
C VAL A 45 -8.13 21.38 4.14
N GLY A 46 -7.43 21.32 5.27
CA GLY A 46 -6.94 22.51 5.98
C GLY A 46 -5.82 23.27 5.24
N SER A 47 -5.31 22.73 4.14
CA SER A 47 -4.22 23.30 3.34
C SER A 47 -4.64 23.77 1.95
N VAL A 48 -5.94 23.72 1.66
CA VAL A 48 -6.52 24.26 0.42
C VAL A 48 -6.50 25.78 0.51
N SER A 49 -5.76 26.41 -0.41
CA SER A 49 -5.68 27.86 -0.50
C SER A 49 -6.80 28.45 -1.35
N SER A 50 -7.24 27.75 -2.41
CA SER A 50 -8.38 28.17 -3.24
C SER A 50 -8.98 27.00 -4.03
N VAL A 51 -10.25 27.13 -4.40
CA VAL A 51 -10.96 26.21 -5.29
C VAL A 51 -11.65 27.03 -6.38
N ALA A 52 -11.41 26.70 -7.65
CA ALA A 52 -12.08 27.30 -8.79
C ALA A 52 -12.88 26.24 -9.54
N LEU A 53 -14.13 26.57 -9.90
CA LEU A 53 -15.01 25.71 -10.70
C LEU A 53 -15.15 26.34 -12.08
N THR A 54 -14.93 25.54 -13.13
CA THR A 54 -15.13 25.92 -14.53
C THR A 54 -16.14 24.95 -15.18
N ALA A 55 -16.64 25.29 -16.36
CA ALA A 55 -17.51 24.39 -17.13
C ALA A 55 -16.81 23.07 -17.51
N GLU A 56 -15.47 23.05 -17.47
CA GLU A 56 -14.62 21.92 -17.85
C GLU A 56 -14.17 21.09 -16.64
N GLY A 57 -14.39 21.57 -15.41
CA GLY A 57 -13.99 20.85 -14.19
C GLY A 57 -13.76 21.75 -12.98
N PHE A 58 -12.87 21.32 -12.10
CA PHE A 58 -12.49 22.08 -10.90
C PHE A 58 -10.97 22.10 -10.73
N THR A 59 -10.44 23.21 -10.22
CA THR A 59 -9.01 23.40 -9.89
C THR A 59 -8.88 23.64 -8.39
N ILE A 60 -7.98 22.92 -7.71
CA ILE A 60 -7.66 23.09 -6.29
C ILE A 60 -6.22 23.61 -6.18
N SER A 61 -6.05 24.77 -5.53
CA SER A 61 -4.73 25.27 -5.15
C SER A 61 -4.40 24.83 -3.73
N LEU A 62 -3.26 24.17 -3.56
CA LEU A 62 -2.75 23.69 -2.28
C LEU A 62 -1.54 24.51 -1.85
N ALA A 63 -1.38 24.72 -0.55
CA ALA A 63 -0.13 25.26 -0.02
C ALA A 63 1.06 24.36 -0.45
N PRO A 64 2.24 24.91 -0.78
CA PRO A 64 3.39 24.11 -1.22
C PRO A 64 3.76 22.98 -0.26
N ASN A 65 3.63 23.23 1.05
CA ASN A 65 3.86 22.23 2.09
C ASN A 65 2.84 21.08 2.05
N ALA A 66 1.60 21.34 1.63
CA ALA A 66 0.58 20.30 1.50
C ALA A 66 0.75 19.48 0.23
N VAL A 67 1.23 20.07 -0.86
CA VAL A 67 1.71 19.31 -2.02
C VAL A 67 2.87 18.42 -1.62
N ALA A 68 3.83 18.94 -0.85
CA ALA A 68 4.95 18.15 -0.33
C ALA A 68 4.47 17.02 0.59
N MET A 69 3.52 17.26 1.50
CA MET A 69 2.96 16.22 2.39
C MET A 69 2.10 15.20 1.64
N ALA A 70 1.34 15.61 0.62
CA ALA A 70 0.62 14.69 -0.27
C ALA A 70 1.59 13.85 -1.12
N SER A 71 2.75 14.40 -1.47
CA SER A 71 3.83 13.69 -2.17
C SER A 71 4.69 12.82 -1.26
N ARG A 72 4.62 13.01 0.07
CA ARG A 72 5.24 12.12 1.06
C ARG A 72 4.43 10.83 1.15
N ARG A 73 4.51 10.03 0.09
CA ARG A 73 4.35 8.58 0.18
C ARG A 73 5.20 8.15 1.38
N GLY A 74 4.57 7.48 2.37
CA GLY A 74 5.27 7.01 3.56
C GLY A 74 6.56 6.29 3.18
N ARG A 75 7.60 6.38 4.03
CA ARG A 75 8.95 5.83 3.75
C ARG A 75 8.84 4.54 2.95
N SER A 76 9.32 4.59 1.71
CA SER A 76 9.37 3.42 0.86
C SER A 76 10.71 2.72 1.10
N GLU A 77 10.63 1.44 1.39
CA GLU A 77 11.79 0.60 1.63
C GLU A 77 11.78 -0.59 0.69
N ASN A 78 12.96 -1.02 0.26
CA ASN A 78 13.15 -2.27 -0.44
C ASN A 78 12.83 -3.43 0.50
N HIS A 79 11.65 -4.00 0.33
CA HIS A 79 11.13 -5.08 1.15
C HIS A 79 11.37 -6.44 0.48
N HIS A 80 11.88 -7.40 1.24
CA HIS A 80 12.05 -8.78 0.78
C HIS A 80 10.75 -9.55 0.97
N ILE A 81 10.10 -9.98 -0.12
CA ILE A 81 8.82 -10.70 -0.08
C ILE A 81 8.98 -11.98 0.77
N ALA A 82 9.97 -12.81 0.44
CA ALA A 82 10.47 -13.90 1.26
C ALA A 82 11.66 -13.41 2.11
N THR A 83 11.56 -13.47 3.44
CA THR A 83 12.56 -12.87 4.35
C THR A 83 13.91 -13.60 4.31
N ASN A 84 14.99 -12.80 4.29
CA ASN A 84 16.37 -13.26 4.47
C ASN A 84 16.97 -12.93 5.84
N LYS A 85 16.16 -12.47 6.80
CA LYS A 85 16.62 -12.00 8.14
C LYS A 85 16.01 -12.77 9.32
N ASN A 86 15.56 -14.00 9.10
CA ASN A 86 14.95 -14.84 10.13
C ASN A 86 15.52 -16.27 10.09
N ASP A 87 16.84 -16.38 10.29
CA ASP A 87 17.55 -17.67 10.30
C ASP A 87 17.43 -18.45 11.61
N VAL A 88 17.19 -17.75 12.74
CA VAL A 88 17.28 -18.35 14.09
C VAL A 88 15.94 -18.32 14.85
N SER A 89 15.26 -17.18 14.88
CA SER A 89 14.15 -16.96 15.82
C SER A 89 12.84 -17.62 15.38
N ALA A 90 12.22 -18.36 16.32
CA ALA A 90 10.87 -18.92 16.18
C ALA A 90 9.74 -17.99 16.64
N ALA A 91 10.03 -16.78 17.15
CA ALA A 91 9.07 -15.90 17.82
C ALA A 91 7.86 -15.47 16.95
N ARG A 92 7.93 -15.66 15.62
CA ARG A 92 6.86 -15.37 14.67
C ARG A 92 6.61 -16.57 13.73
N GLY A 93 6.69 -17.78 14.27
CA GLY A 93 6.50 -19.05 13.54
C GLY A 93 7.71 -19.50 12.69
N GLY A 94 8.85 -18.82 12.87
CA GLY A 94 10.10 -19.12 12.16
C GLY A 94 10.85 -20.35 12.71
N PRO A 95 12.11 -20.57 12.28
CA PRO A 95 12.87 -19.74 11.36
C PRO A 95 12.33 -19.85 9.92
N TRP A 96 12.09 -18.70 9.29
CA TRP A 96 11.50 -18.60 7.97
C TRP A 96 12.54 -18.57 6.85
N THR A 97 13.70 -17.97 7.09
CA THR A 97 14.73 -17.83 6.06
C THR A 97 15.23 -19.19 5.53
N PRO A 98 15.44 -20.24 6.35
CA PRO A 98 15.80 -21.56 5.84
C PRO A 98 14.72 -22.17 4.95
N ARG A 99 13.45 -22.05 5.35
CA ARG A 99 12.30 -22.57 4.58
C ARG A 99 12.18 -21.87 3.22
N PHE A 100 12.32 -20.55 3.18
CA PHE A 100 12.32 -19.83 1.90
C PHE A 100 13.54 -20.19 1.03
N ARG A 101 14.70 -20.38 1.65
CA ARG A 101 15.93 -20.78 0.93
C ARG A 101 15.75 -22.11 0.21
N GLU A 102 15.06 -23.09 0.81
CA GLU A 102 14.74 -24.36 0.16
C GLU A 102 13.94 -24.17 -1.14
N LEU A 103 12.90 -23.33 -1.11
CA LEU A 103 12.09 -23.01 -2.29
C LEU A 103 12.91 -22.32 -3.39
N PHE A 104 13.72 -21.33 -3.02
CA PHE A 104 14.56 -20.59 -3.97
C PHE A 104 15.65 -21.48 -4.58
N THR A 105 16.20 -22.42 -3.80
CA THR A 105 17.23 -23.34 -4.27
C THR A 105 16.70 -24.26 -5.37
N ARG A 106 15.46 -24.74 -5.29
CA ARG A 106 14.81 -25.53 -6.36
C ARG A 106 14.72 -24.78 -7.69
N ALA A 107 14.57 -23.46 -7.63
CA ALA A 107 14.54 -22.55 -8.79
C ALA A 107 15.93 -22.06 -9.23
N GLY A 108 17.01 -22.52 -8.57
CA GLY A 108 18.35 -21.99 -8.79
C GLY A 108 18.46 -20.49 -8.51
N MET A 109 17.67 -19.98 -7.58
CA MET A 109 17.59 -18.56 -7.19
C MET A 109 18.13 -18.36 -5.77
N LYS A 110 18.42 -17.12 -5.39
CA LYS A 110 18.83 -16.69 -4.05
C LYS A 110 17.80 -15.70 -3.48
N LEU A 111 17.66 -15.67 -2.16
CA LEU A 111 16.75 -14.73 -1.49
C LEU A 111 17.10 -13.25 -1.70
N LYS A 112 18.30 -12.94 -2.17
CA LYS A 112 18.75 -11.58 -2.51
C LYS A 112 18.50 -11.20 -3.97
N ASP A 113 17.97 -12.12 -4.78
CA ASP A 113 17.69 -11.86 -6.19
C ASP A 113 16.61 -10.77 -6.31
N PRO A 114 16.70 -9.89 -7.33
CA PRO A 114 15.82 -8.72 -7.46
C PRO A 114 14.33 -9.09 -7.55
N GLU A 115 13.99 -10.28 -8.05
CA GLU A 115 12.62 -10.79 -8.10
C GLU A 115 11.97 -10.91 -6.72
N ASN A 116 12.76 -11.07 -5.66
CA ASN A 116 12.28 -11.15 -4.29
C ASN A 116 12.19 -9.78 -3.59
N ILE A 117 12.51 -8.69 -4.29
CA ILE A 117 12.56 -7.35 -3.72
C ILE A 117 11.45 -6.49 -4.35
N VAL A 118 10.70 -5.79 -3.50
CA VAL A 118 9.64 -4.87 -3.93
C VAL A 118 9.67 -3.62 -3.06
N GLU A 119 9.46 -2.47 -3.67
CA GLU A 119 9.27 -1.22 -2.95
C GLU A 119 7.86 -1.19 -2.35
N VAL A 120 7.75 -0.98 -1.03
CA VAL A 120 6.46 -0.89 -0.33
C VAL A 120 6.38 0.42 0.42
N VAL A 121 5.43 1.25 0.02
CA VAL A 121 5.13 2.53 0.68
C VAL A 121 4.45 2.26 2.02
N GLY A 122 4.95 2.88 3.10
CA GLY A 122 4.35 2.72 4.43
C GLY A 122 4.60 1.33 5.04
N HIS A 123 5.68 0.67 4.62
CA HIS A 123 6.12 -0.60 5.17
C HIS A 123 6.31 -0.51 6.69
N LYS A 124 5.79 -1.51 7.41
CA LYS A 124 5.92 -1.69 8.85
C LYS A 124 6.43 -3.09 9.12
N GLY A 125 7.45 -3.20 9.96
CA GLY A 125 8.00 -4.47 10.41
C GLY A 125 8.22 -4.49 11.92
N PRO A 126 8.55 -5.64 12.53
CA PRO A 126 8.75 -6.96 11.92
C PRO A 126 7.44 -7.70 11.58
N HIS A 127 7.46 -8.50 10.52
CA HIS A 127 6.25 -9.14 9.97
C HIS A 127 5.70 -10.29 10.82
N PRO A 128 4.38 -10.44 10.93
CA PRO A 128 3.75 -11.48 11.73
C PRO A 128 3.85 -12.87 11.07
N GLN A 129 3.65 -13.94 11.85
CA GLN A 129 3.64 -15.32 11.36
C GLN A 129 2.74 -15.52 10.13
N ARG A 130 1.52 -14.96 10.19
CA ARG A 130 0.53 -15.01 9.10
C ARG A 130 1.04 -14.46 7.77
N TYR A 131 1.95 -13.48 7.78
CA TYR A 131 2.59 -12.98 6.56
C TYR A 131 3.50 -14.04 5.95
N HIS A 132 4.41 -14.57 6.76
CA HIS A 132 5.37 -15.56 6.31
C HIS A 132 4.70 -16.86 5.84
N GLU A 133 3.69 -17.35 6.58
CA GLU A 133 2.91 -18.52 6.17
C GLU A 133 2.19 -18.31 4.84
N TYR A 134 1.60 -17.13 4.64
CA TYR A 134 0.87 -16.80 3.43
C TYR A 134 1.80 -16.75 2.22
N VAL A 135 2.94 -16.05 2.32
CA VAL A 135 3.96 -16.02 1.27
C VAL A 135 4.53 -17.41 1.01
N TYR A 136 4.92 -18.15 2.07
CA TYR A 136 5.51 -19.49 1.93
C TYR A 136 4.58 -20.47 1.21
N ARG A 137 3.31 -20.52 1.60
CA ARG A 137 2.31 -21.40 0.96
C ARG A 137 2.14 -21.07 -0.52
N ARG A 138 2.12 -19.78 -0.88
CA ARG A 138 1.97 -19.36 -2.28
C ARG A 138 3.17 -19.74 -3.12
N LEU A 139 4.38 -19.44 -2.66
CA LEU A 139 5.61 -19.81 -3.37
C LEU A 139 5.75 -21.33 -3.49
N ARG A 140 5.42 -22.09 -2.43
CA ARG A 140 5.42 -23.56 -2.45
C ARG A 140 4.40 -24.10 -3.46
N SER A 141 3.19 -23.54 -3.47
CA SER A 141 2.13 -23.95 -4.41
C SER A 141 2.49 -23.64 -5.85
N ALA A 142 3.12 -22.49 -6.11
CA ALA A 142 3.56 -22.10 -7.44
C ALA A 142 4.65 -23.03 -7.98
N LEU A 143 5.62 -23.40 -7.13
CA LEU A 143 6.62 -24.39 -7.50
C LEU A 143 6.00 -25.77 -7.78
N GLY A 144 4.96 -26.15 -7.03
CA GLY A 144 4.32 -27.46 -7.16
C GLY A 144 5.35 -28.60 -7.21
N GLU A 145 5.18 -29.48 -8.19
CA GLU A 145 6.04 -30.64 -8.43
C GLU A 145 7.13 -30.38 -9.50
N CYS A 146 7.43 -29.12 -9.82
CA CYS A 146 8.47 -28.80 -10.80
C CYS A 146 9.80 -29.48 -10.41
N ARG A 147 10.48 -30.04 -11.41
CA ARG A 147 11.77 -30.74 -11.23
C ARG A 147 12.91 -30.08 -11.98
N LYS A 148 12.64 -29.46 -13.13
CA LYS A 148 13.67 -28.74 -13.88
C LYS A 148 13.83 -27.33 -13.35
N VAL A 149 15.08 -26.88 -13.24
CA VAL A 149 15.42 -25.59 -12.63
C VAL A 149 14.78 -24.43 -13.38
N ASP A 150 14.70 -24.48 -14.71
CA ASP A 150 14.07 -23.46 -15.56
C ASP A 150 12.55 -23.38 -15.35
N GLU A 151 11.87 -24.52 -15.31
CA GLU A 151 10.44 -24.62 -14.99
C GLU A 151 10.15 -24.05 -13.58
N CYS A 152 10.94 -24.46 -12.59
CA CYS A 152 10.83 -23.96 -11.22
C CYS A 152 11.12 -22.45 -11.11
N ARG A 153 12.15 -21.97 -11.81
CA ARG A 153 12.51 -20.55 -11.84
C ARG A 153 11.41 -19.71 -12.43
N LYS A 154 10.82 -20.15 -13.55
CA LYS A 154 9.69 -19.48 -14.18
C LYS A 154 8.52 -19.39 -13.21
N ALA A 155 8.12 -20.50 -12.60
CA ALA A 155 7.00 -20.55 -11.68
C ALA A 155 7.20 -19.65 -10.44
N LEU A 156 8.39 -19.71 -9.84
CA LEU A 156 8.71 -18.92 -8.66
C LEU A 156 8.76 -17.42 -8.98
N THR A 157 9.36 -17.05 -10.11
CA THR A 157 9.45 -15.66 -10.57
C THR A 157 8.07 -15.09 -10.88
N ASP A 158 7.21 -15.85 -11.55
CA ASP A 158 5.85 -15.42 -11.88
C ASP A 158 5.02 -15.19 -10.61
N GLU A 159 5.14 -16.05 -9.61
CA GLU A 159 4.46 -15.87 -8.32
C GLU A 159 5.00 -14.68 -7.53
N LEU A 160 6.32 -14.49 -7.50
CA LEU A 160 6.94 -13.32 -6.86
C LEU A 160 6.46 -12.01 -7.51
N ARG A 161 6.31 -11.97 -8.84
CA ARG A 161 5.73 -10.81 -9.55
C ARG A 161 4.29 -10.54 -9.15
N ILE A 162 3.48 -11.58 -8.95
CA ILE A 162 2.08 -11.41 -8.47
C ILE A 162 2.10 -10.86 -7.05
N LEU A 163 2.87 -11.46 -6.15
CA LEU A 163 3.02 -11.00 -4.76
C LEU A 163 3.54 -9.56 -4.67
N ALA A 164 4.48 -9.17 -5.54
CA ALA A 164 5.00 -7.81 -5.62
C ALA A 164 3.92 -6.79 -6.02
N ARG A 165 3.06 -7.14 -6.98
CA ARG A 165 1.91 -6.29 -7.36
C ARG A 165 0.93 -6.17 -6.20
N GLU A 166 0.62 -7.27 -5.54
CA GLU A 166 -0.27 -7.25 -4.38
C GLU A 166 0.32 -6.41 -3.24
N ALA A 167 1.62 -6.53 -2.96
CA ALA A 167 2.31 -5.75 -1.93
C ALA A 167 2.24 -4.23 -2.15
N GLN A 168 2.14 -3.79 -3.40
CA GLN A 168 2.00 -2.38 -3.77
C GLN A 168 0.53 -1.93 -3.92
N THR A 169 -0.42 -2.85 -3.85
CA THR A 169 -1.84 -2.56 -4.08
C THR A 169 -2.60 -2.50 -2.76
N SER A 170 -3.02 -1.30 -2.37
CA SER A 170 -3.89 -1.08 -1.21
C SER A 170 -5.14 -1.96 -1.25
N GLY A 171 -5.51 -2.51 -0.09
CA GLY A 171 -6.67 -3.40 0.04
C GLY A 171 -6.38 -4.88 -0.20
N THR A 172 -5.22 -5.24 -0.77
CA THR A 172 -4.83 -6.66 -0.83
C THR A 172 -4.42 -7.20 0.54
N LYS A 173 -4.48 -8.52 0.68
CA LYS A 173 -4.04 -9.20 1.89
C LYS A 173 -2.54 -8.96 2.16
N ILE A 174 -1.68 -9.07 1.14
CA ILE A 174 -0.23 -8.82 1.30
C ILE A 174 0.02 -7.39 1.75
N HIS A 175 -0.53 -6.39 1.05
CA HIS A 175 -0.33 -4.99 1.41
C HIS A 175 -0.77 -4.71 2.85
N GLY A 176 -1.94 -5.22 3.26
CA GLY A 176 -2.44 -5.08 4.62
C GLY A 176 -1.54 -5.71 5.68
N LEU A 177 -0.88 -6.83 5.37
CA LEU A 177 0.07 -7.50 6.26
C LEU A 177 1.43 -6.79 6.36
N LEU A 178 1.76 -5.93 5.39
CA LEU A 178 3.03 -5.21 5.32
C LEU A 178 2.94 -3.77 5.83
N THR A 179 1.75 -3.19 5.95
CA THR A 179 1.57 -1.75 6.25
C THR A 179 0.75 -1.48 7.51
N ARG A 180 0.14 -2.51 8.11
CA ARG A 180 -0.58 -2.40 9.40
C ARG A 180 0.32 -2.79 10.56
N ASP A 181 0.03 -2.26 11.74
CA ASP A 181 0.76 -2.64 12.95
C ASP A 181 0.56 -4.16 13.24
N PRO A 182 1.61 -4.89 13.68
CA PRO A 182 1.62 -6.35 13.77
C PRO A 182 0.45 -6.97 14.55
#